data_AF-A0A2V7WFP2-F1
#
_entry.id   AF-A0A2V7WFP2-F1
#
_cell.length_a   1.000
_cell.length_b   1.000
_cell.length_c   1.000
_cell.angle_alpha   90.00
_cell.angle_beta   90.00
_cell.angle_gamma   90.00
#
_symmetry.space_group_name_H-M   'P 1'
#
loop_
_entity.id
_entity.type
_entity.pdbx_description
1 polymer ?
#
loop_
_entity_poly.entity_id
_entity_poly.type
_entity_poly.pdbx_seq_one_letter_code
_entity_poly.pdbx_strand_id
1 'polypeptide(L)'
;MESSFLAHARSPMKAHGIWQFMPRTGRHYGLTANSIVDERSDPEKATRAAARYLSYLHELFNDWYLAMAAYNAGEGKILRAMQRTGAHDFWELSASGTIRPQTQNYVPAVIAATLIARNPGHYGFDVEYEEPLEYETVLLDR
;
A
#
# COMPACT_ATOMS: atom_id res chain seq x y z
N MET A 1 6.40 -7.63 -4.40
CA MET A 1 5.82 -6.47 -3.70
C MET A 1 6.85 -5.34 -3.71
N GLU A 2 6.44 -4.09 -3.86
CA GLU A 2 7.32 -2.98 -4.26
C GLU A 2 8.43 -2.60 -3.26
N SER A 3 8.34 -2.94 -1.97
CA SER A 3 9.40 -2.61 -0.98
C SER A 3 10.10 -3.82 -0.35
N SER A 4 9.61 -5.05 -0.55
CA SER A 4 10.09 -6.25 0.18
C SER A 4 10.26 -6.01 1.70
N PHE A 5 9.37 -5.22 2.32
CA PHE A 5 9.43 -4.83 3.73
C PHE A 5 10.62 -3.98 4.18
N LEU A 6 11.41 -3.43 3.25
CA LEU A 6 12.54 -2.55 3.61
C LEU A 6 12.03 -1.17 4.05
N ALA A 7 12.28 -0.81 5.32
CA ALA A 7 11.87 0.46 5.92
C ALA A 7 12.41 1.70 5.18
N HIS A 8 13.54 1.58 4.49
CA HIS A 8 14.16 2.68 3.73
C HIS A 8 13.98 2.56 2.22
N ALA A 9 13.14 1.63 1.72
CA ALA A 9 12.91 1.48 0.28
C ALA A 9 12.49 2.83 -0.33
N ARG A 10 13.22 3.26 -1.36
CA ARG A 10 12.96 4.51 -2.07
C ARG A 10 12.75 4.22 -3.55
N SER A 11 11.57 4.53 -4.07
CA SER A 11 11.32 4.39 -5.50
C SER A 11 11.92 5.58 -6.29
N PRO A 12 12.19 5.42 -7.60
CA PRO A 12 12.57 6.54 -8.47
C PRO A 12 11.58 7.71 -8.42
N MET A 13 10.32 7.42 -8.10
CA MET A 13 9.23 8.39 -7.97
C MET A 13 9.12 9.02 -6.57
N LYS A 14 10.10 8.79 -5.68
CA LYS A 14 10.15 9.30 -4.29
C LYS A 14 9.14 8.67 -3.33
N ALA A 15 8.53 7.54 -3.67
CA ALA A 15 7.83 6.71 -2.68
C ALA A 15 8.84 6.22 -1.63
N HIS A 16 8.44 6.18 -0.36
CA HIS A 16 9.35 5.87 0.74
C HIS A 16 8.67 5.07 1.83
N GLY A 17 9.44 4.26 2.56
CA GLY A 17 8.92 3.46 3.67
C GLY A 17 8.44 2.07 3.25
N ILE A 18 8.12 1.25 4.26
CA ILE A 18 7.50 -0.08 4.07
C ILE A 18 6.25 0.02 3.20
N TRP A 19 5.44 1.05 3.44
CA TRP A 19 4.16 1.31 2.77
C TRP A 19 4.27 2.14 1.49
N GLN A 20 5.49 2.49 1.06
CA GLN A 20 5.78 3.24 -0.18
C GLN A 20 4.94 4.52 -0.35
N PHE A 21 4.82 5.32 0.72
CA PHE A 21 4.09 6.57 0.65
C PHE A 21 4.76 7.59 -0.27
N MET A 22 4.01 8.13 -1.21
CA MET A 22 4.37 9.35 -1.92
C MET A 22 4.39 10.53 -0.93
N PRO A 23 5.28 11.54 -1.07
CA PRO A 23 5.40 12.62 -0.09
C PRO A 23 4.08 13.37 0.18
N ARG A 24 3.29 13.62 -0.88
CA ARG A 24 1.99 14.29 -0.76
C ARG A 24 0.99 13.44 0.01
N THR A 25 0.88 12.16 -0.32
CA THR A 25 -0.04 11.22 0.33
C THR A 25 0.35 11.02 1.79
N GLY A 26 1.65 10.82 2.09
CA GLY A 26 2.14 10.71 3.46
C GLY A 26 1.73 11.91 4.32
N ARG A 27 1.96 13.14 3.83
CA ARG A 27 1.52 14.36 4.53
C ARG A 27 0.02 14.44 4.74
N HIS A 28 -0.77 14.05 3.73
CA HIS A 28 -2.23 14.04 3.85
C HIS A 28 -2.70 13.10 4.98
N TYR A 29 -2.00 11.99 5.18
CA TYR A 29 -2.27 11.03 6.26
C TYR A 29 -1.42 11.27 7.52
N GLY A 30 -0.89 12.48 7.70
CA GLY A 30 -0.26 12.91 8.96
C GLY A 30 1.20 12.49 9.14
N LEU A 31 1.88 12.06 8.08
CA LEU A 31 3.33 11.78 8.11
C LEU A 31 4.13 13.04 7.78
N THR A 32 5.07 13.37 8.65
CA THR A 32 6.02 14.46 8.47
C THR A 32 7.21 13.98 7.64
N ALA A 33 7.59 14.75 6.62
CA ALA A 33 8.82 14.55 5.87
C ALA A 33 9.50 15.90 5.66
N ASN A 34 10.61 16.12 6.35
CA ASN A 34 11.45 17.31 6.26
C ASN A 34 12.94 16.90 6.13
N SER A 35 13.87 17.84 6.29
CA SER A 35 15.31 17.56 6.15
C SER A 35 15.90 16.74 7.30
N ILE A 36 15.19 16.60 8.42
CA ILE A 36 15.65 15.98 9.66
C ILE A 36 14.97 14.62 9.86
N VAL A 37 13.66 14.54 9.59
CA VAL A 37 12.84 13.34 9.81
C VAL A 37 11.98 13.03 8.59
N ASP A 38 11.88 11.74 8.26
CA ASP A 38 10.92 11.21 7.30
C ASP A 38 10.11 10.07 7.96
N GLU A 39 8.97 10.44 8.55
CA GLU A 39 8.08 9.52 9.27
C GLU A 39 7.44 8.46 8.36
N ARG A 40 7.70 8.49 7.05
CA ARG A 40 7.37 7.36 6.16
C ARG A 40 8.24 6.13 6.42
N SER A 41 9.44 6.31 6.99
CA SER A 41 10.30 5.21 7.43
C SER A 41 9.94 4.66 8.80
N ASP A 42 9.14 5.39 9.59
CA ASP A 42 8.68 4.94 10.91
C ASP A 42 7.59 3.86 10.71
N PRO A 43 7.84 2.60 11.10
CA PRO A 43 6.95 1.49 10.79
C PRO A 43 5.59 1.64 11.47
N GLU A 44 5.50 2.18 12.69
CA GLU A 44 4.24 2.35 13.38
C GLU A 44 3.42 3.49 12.74
N LYS A 45 4.03 4.67 12.57
CA LYS A 45 3.33 5.83 12.00
C LYS A 45 2.89 5.56 10.57
N ALA A 46 3.77 4.97 9.75
CA ALA A 46 3.45 4.62 8.37
C ALA A 46 2.33 3.57 8.30
N THR A 47 2.33 2.57 9.18
CA THR A 47 1.26 1.55 9.21
C THR A 47 -0.09 2.15 9.60
N ARG A 48 -0.13 3.02 10.61
CA ARG A 48 -1.36 3.72 10.99
C ARG A 48 -1.87 4.63 9.86
N ALA A 49 -0.97 5.31 9.15
CA ALA A 49 -1.33 6.12 7.98
C ALA A 49 -1.86 5.26 6.83
N ALA A 50 -1.25 4.11 6.55
CA ALA A 50 -1.68 3.19 5.50
C ALA A 50 -3.06 2.60 5.79
N ALA A 51 -3.32 2.20 7.04
CA ALA A 51 -4.62 1.71 7.48
C ALA A 51 -5.72 2.77 7.30
N ARG A 52 -5.46 4.03 7.69
CA ARG A 52 -6.42 5.14 7.46
C ARG A 52 -6.70 5.36 5.97
N TYR A 53 -5.65 5.33 5.14
CA TYR A 53 -5.81 5.52 3.70
C TYR A 53 -6.62 4.39 3.07
N LEU A 54 -6.31 3.14 3.39
CA LEU A 54 -7.06 1.98 2.91
C LEU A 54 -8.52 2.00 3.38
N SER A 55 -8.79 2.42 4.62
CA SER A 55 -10.17 2.58 5.12
C SER A 55 -10.95 3.61 4.31
N TYR A 56 -10.36 4.78 4.06
CA TYR A 56 -10.96 5.81 3.21
C TYR A 56 -11.24 5.29 1.79
N LEU A 57 -10.28 4.58 1.19
CA LEU A 57 -10.46 4.02 -0.14
C LEU A 57 -11.58 2.98 -0.17
N HIS A 58 -11.68 2.15 0.87
CA HIS A 58 -12.79 1.20 0.98
C HIS A 58 -14.13 1.91 1.15
N GLU A 59 -14.21 2.98 1.94
CA GLU A 59 -15.43 3.81 2.04
C GLU A 59 -15.81 4.46 0.70
N LEU A 60 -14.82 4.89 -0.08
CA LEU A 60 -15.02 5.51 -1.39
C LEU A 60 -15.52 4.53 -2.46
N PHE A 61 -14.96 3.32 -2.50
CA PHE A 61 -15.26 2.34 -3.56
C PHE A 61 -16.24 1.24 -3.14
N ASN A 62 -16.45 1.05 -1.83
CA ASN A 62 -17.19 -0.06 -1.25
C ASN A 62 -16.74 -1.45 -1.75
N ASP A 63 -15.45 -1.57 -2.08
CA ASP A 63 -14.82 -2.78 -2.61
C ASP A 63 -13.32 -2.76 -2.23
N TRP A 64 -12.86 -3.80 -1.54
CA TRP A 64 -11.46 -3.89 -1.09
C TRP A 64 -10.46 -4.04 -2.24
N TYR A 65 -10.83 -4.69 -3.33
CA TYR A 65 -9.97 -4.83 -4.51
C TYR A 65 -9.81 -3.50 -5.25
N LEU A 66 -10.89 -2.73 -5.39
CA LEU A 66 -10.81 -1.36 -5.90
C LEU A 66 -10.00 -0.45 -4.96
N ALA A 67 -10.15 -0.61 -3.65
CA ALA A 67 -9.33 0.10 -2.68
C ALA A 67 -7.83 -0.22 -2.83
N MET A 68 -7.45 -1.50 -2.99
CA MET A 68 -6.05 -1.89 -3.25
C MET A 68 -5.53 -1.36 -4.59
N ALA A 69 -6.35 -1.42 -5.64
CA ALA A 69 -5.99 -0.86 -6.95
C ALA A 69 -5.78 0.65 -6.88
N ALA A 70 -6.64 1.36 -6.12
CA ALA A 70 -6.53 2.79 -5.90
C ALA A 70 -5.35 3.16 -5.01
N TYR A 71 -4.99 2.33 -4.03
CA TYR A 71 -3.77 2.53 -3.24
C TYR A 71 -2.53 2.52 -4.14
N ASN A 72 -2.46 1.59 -5.09
CA ASN A 72 -1.35 1.48 -6.05
C ASN A 72 -1.36 2.58 -7.14
N ALA A 73 -2.52 2.84 -7.75
CA ALA A 73 -2.60 3.71 -8.92
C ALA A 73 -2.96 5.18 -8.61
N GLY A 74 -3.58 5.42 -7.45
CA GLY A 74 -4.26 6.65 -7.03
C GLY A 74 -5.77 6.62 -7.28
N GLU A 75 -6.59 7.08 -6.31
CA GLU A 75 -8.05 6.97 -6.37
C GLU A 75 -8.66 7.67 -7.59
N GLY A 76 -8.14 8.84 -7.95
CA GLY A 76 -8.66 9.60 -9.09
C GLY A 76 -8.45 8.90 -10.43
N LYS A 77 -7.46 7.99 -10.56
CA LYS A 77 -7.29 7.18 -11.77
C LYS A 77 -8.33 6.06 -11.82
N ILE A 78 -8.58 5.39 -10.70
CA ILE A 78 -9.58 4.32 -10.61
C ILE A 78 -10.99 4.87 -10.81
N LEU A 79 -11.33 6.00 -10.17
CA LEU A 79 -12.63 6.67 -10.39
C LEU A 79 -12.87 7.03 -11.86
N ARG A 80 -11.90 7.66 -12.52
CA ARG A 80 -12.00 7.99 -13.96
C ARG A 80 -12.11 6.75 -14.83
N ALA A 81 -11.42 5.67 -14.46
CA ALA A 81 -11.45 4.41 -15.16
C ALA A 81 -12.85 3.77 -15.07
N MET A 82 -13.42 3.69 -13.87
CA MET A 82 -14.79 3.20 -13.62
C MET A 82 -15.83 4.04 -14.36
N GLN A 83 -15.75 5.38 -14.30
CA GLN A 83 -16.66 6.27 -15.02
C GLN A 83 -16.64 6.06 -16.53
N ARG A 84 -15.45 5.76 -17.10
CA ARG A 84 -15.29 5.53 -18.54
C ARG A 84 -15.84 4.18 -18.98
N THR A 85 -15.73 3.15 -18.15
CA THR A 85 -16.09 1.77 -18.51
C THR A 85 -17.47 1.36 -18.03
N GLY A 86 -18.04 2.06 -17.04
CA GLY A 86 -19.23 1.63 -16.32
C GLY A 86 -18.97 0.45 -15.36
N ALA A 87 -17.71 0.10 -15.08
CA ALA A 87 -17.38 -1.03 -14.22
C ALA A 87 -17.74 -0.72 -12.75
N HIS A 88 -18.28 -1.71 -12.06
CA HIS A 88 -18.72 -1.59 -10.66
C HIS A 88 -17.77 -2.27 -9.67
N ASP A 89 -16.92 -3.19 -10.14
CA ASP A 89 -15.91 -3.85 -9.32
C ASP A 89 -14.52 -3.84 -9.99
N PHE A 90 -13.52 -4.35 -9.26
CA PHE A 90 -12.15 -4.43 -9.75
C PHE A 90 -11.98 -5.37 -10.94
N TRP A 91 -12.71 -6.48 -11.00
CA TRP A 91 -12.50 -7.52 -11.99
C TRP A 91 -13.04 -7.08 -13.36
N GLU A 92 -14.22 -6.47 -13.38
CA GLU A 92 -14.77 -5.79 -14.56
C GLU A 92 -13.83 -4.68 -15.04
N LEU A 93 -13.34 -3.85 -14.12
CA LEU A 93 -12.44 -2.75 -14.45
C LEU A 93 -11.10 -3.27 -15.01
N SER A 94 -10.56 -4.34 -14.43
CA SER A 94 -9.32 -4.99 -14.89
C SER A 94 -9.49 -5.58 -16.28
N ALA A 95 -10.60 -6.29 -16.54
CA ALA A 95 -10.91 -6.89 -17.83
C ALA A 95 -11.10 -5.84 -18.95
N SER A 96 -11.51 -4.62 -18.61
CA SER A 96 -11.73 -3.55 -19.59
C SER A 96 -10.47 -3.03 -20.30
N GLY A 97 -9.27 -3.36 -19.82
CA GLY A 97 -8.00 -2.83 -20.35
C GLY A 97 -7.74 -1.35 -20.06
N THR A 98 -8.58 -0.72 -19.22
CA THR A 98 -8.55 0.73 -18.93
C THR A 98 -7.49 1.10 -17.89
N ILE A 99 -7.14 0.18 -16.99
CA ILE A 99 -6.08 0.34 -16.00
C ILE A 99 -4.78 -0.35 -16.46
N ARG A 100 -3.62 0.14 -15.98
CA ARG A 100 -2.30 -0.38 -16.40
C ARG A 100 -2.08 -1.82 -15.93
N PRO A 101 -1.31 -2.64 -16.67
CA PRO A 101 -0.99 -4.01 -16.25
C PRO A 101 -0.36 -4.12 -14.85
N GLN A 102 0.48 -3.15 -14.44
CA GLN A 102 1.02 -3.09 -13.08
C GLN A 102 -0.08 -3.08 -12.02
N THR A 103 -1.12 -2.27 -12.21
CA THR A 103 -2.26 -2.17 -11.28
C THR A 103 -3.16 -3.40 -11.35
N GLN A 104 -3.38 -3.95 -12.56
CA GLN A 104 -4.11 -5.22 -12.74
C GLN A 104 -3.44 -6.36 -11.97
N ASN A 105 -2.10 -6.42 -12.01
CA ASN A 105 -1.32 -7.47 -11.35
C ASN A 105 -1.10 -7.21 -9.85
N TYR A 106 -1.22 -5.95 -9.40
CA TYR A 106 -0.99 -5.58 -8.00
C TYR A 106 -1.99 -6.27 -7.06
N VAL A 107 -3.28 -6.24 -7.40
CA VAL A 107 -4.33 -6.80 -6.52
C VAL A 107 -4.21 -8.33 -6.38
N PRO A 108 -4.09 -9.13 -7.47
CA PRO A 108 -3.82 -10.57 -7.36
C PRO A 108 -2.55 -10.88 -6.56
N ALA A 109 -1.48 -10.08 -6.72
CA ALA A 109 -0.25 -10.27 -5.96
C ALA A 109 -0.45 -10.06 -4.45
N VAL A 110 -1.24 -9.06 -4.04
CA VAL A 110 -1.60 -8.84 -2.62
C VAL A 110 -2.45 -9.98 -2.08
N ILE A 111 -3.42 -10.47 -2.85
CA ILE A 111 -4.24 -11.64 -2.47
C ILE A 111 -3.36 -12.86 -2.28
N ALA A 112 -2.50 -13.17 -3.25
CA ALA A 112 -1.57 -14.31 -3.19
C ALA A 112 -0.64 -14.21 -1.98
N ALA A 113 -0.03 -13.04 -1.74
CA ALA A 113 0.82 -12.82 -0.58
C ALA A 113 0.06 -13.01 0.73
N THR A 114 -1.20 -12.57 0.81
CA THR A 114 -2.04 -12.74 2.00
C THR A 114 -2.40 -14.21 2.25
N LEU A 115 -2.71 -14.97 1.20
CA LEU A 115 -2.99 -16.40 1.30
C LEU A 115 -1.75 -17.17 1.76
N ILE A 116 -0.60 -16.90 1.14
CA ILE A 116 0.68 -17.51 1.52
C ILE A 116 1.03 -17.16 2.97
N ALA A 117 0.92 -15.90 3.37
CA ALA A 117 1.25 -15.48 4.73
C ALA A 117 0.33 -16.11 5.79
N ARG A 118 -0.93 -16.42 5.46
CA ARG A 118 -1.88 -17.06 6.38
C ARG A 118 -1.66 -18.56 6.55
N ASN A 119 -1.10 -19.22 5.53
CA ASN A 119 -0.85 -20.66 5.58
C ASN A 119 0.40 -21.03 4.75
N PRO A 120 1.60 -20.63 5.19
CA PRO A 120 2.82 -20.78 4.40
C PRO A 120 3.10 -22.24 4.06
N GLY A 121 2.93 -23.15 5.03
CA GLY A 121 3.15 -24.59 4.85
C GLY A 121 2.26 -25.23 3.79
N HIS A 122 0.98 -24.81 3.70
CA HIS A 122 0.08 -25.29 2.63
C HIS A 122 0.58 -24.93 1.23
N TYR A 123 1.27 -23.79 1.09
CA TYR A 123 1.85 -23.32 -0.16
C TYR A 123 3.33 -23.71 -0.32
N GLY A 124 3.85 -24.61 0.52
CA GLY A 124 5.22 -25.14 0.42
C GLY A 124 6.31 -24.22 0.96
N PHE A 125 5.95 -23.22 1.78
CA PHE A 125 6.91 -22.37 2.48
C PHE A 125 7.14 -22.88 3.89
N ASP A 126 8.42 -23.06 4.22
CA ASP A 126 8.89 -23.22 5.59
C ASP A 126 9.39 -21.85 6.07
N VAL A 127 8.77 -21.31 7.13
CA VAL A 127 9.00 -19.94 7.58
C VAL A 127 9.48 -19.96 9.03
N GLU A 128 10.72 -19.55 9.21
CA GLU A 128 11.27 -19.21 10.52
C GLU A 128 10.99 -17.73 10.80
N TYR A 129 10.24 -17.44 11.86
CA TYR A 129 9.97 -16.06 12.27
C TYR A 129 11.16 -15.50 13.03
N GLU A 130 11.58 -14.28 12.66
CA GLU A 130 12.56 -13.51 13.43
C GLU A 130 11.95 -13.05 14.76
N GLU A 131 12.82 -12.90 15.77
CA GLU A 131 12.41 -12.30 17.04
C GLU A 131 11.95 -10.84 16.84
N PRO A 132 10.99 -10.36 17.66
CA PRO A 132 10.56 -8.98 17.60
C PRO A 132 11.74 -8.00 17.74
N LEU A 133 11.74 -6.94 16.92
CA LEU A 133 12.74 -5.88 17.02
C LEU A 133 12.62 -5.19 18.39
N GLU A 134 13.73 -5.14 19.12
CA GLU A 134 13.88 -4.24 20.27
C GLU A 134 14.21 -2.83 19.75
N TYR A 135 13.41 -1.84 20.14
CA TYR A 135 13.61 -0.45 19.73
C TYR A 135 13.25 0.54 20.85
N GLU A 136 13.88 1.71 20.81
CA GLU A 136 13.56 2.86 21.66
C GLU A 136 12.88 3.94 20.81
N THR A 137 11.86 4.60 21.37
CA THR A 137 11.18 5.72 20.71
C THR A 137 11.74 7.03 21.23
N VAL A 138 12.34 7.83 20.35
CA VAL A 138 12.86 9.16 20.68
C VAL A 138 11.97 10.24 20.06
N LEU A 139 11.56 11.22 20.86
CA LEU A 139 10.88 12.41 20.38
C LEU A 139 11.93 13.43 19.92
N LEU A 140 11.82 13.87 18.67
CA LEU A 140 12.64 14.95 18.13
C LEU A 140 11.91 16.28 18.33
N ASP A 141 12.59 17.25 18.94
CA ASP A 141 12.10 18.64 19.02
C ASP A 141 11.96 19.19 17.60
N ARG A 142 10.77 19.75 17.31
CA ARG A 142 10.35 20.21 15.98
C ARG A 142 10.67 21.67 15.75
#